data_AF-A0A1U7WTM7-F1
#
_entry.id   AF-A0A1U7WTM7-F1
#
_cell.length_a   1.000
_cell.length_b   1.000
_cell.length_c   1.000
_cell.angle_alpha   90.00
_cell.angle_beta   90.00
_cell.angle_gamma   90.00
#
_symmetry.space_group_name_H-M   'P 1'
#
loop_
_entity.id
_entity.type
_entity.pdbx_description
1 polymer ?
#
loop_
_entity_poly.entity_id
_entity_poly.type
_entity_poly.pdbx_seq_one_letter_code
_entity_poly.pdbx_strand_id
1 'polypeptide(L)'
;MTKMMSCSFSSFSFAIILMLSLFSFSLHKVEARAFFVFGDSLVDNGNNNYLITSARADSPPYGIDYPSHRPTGRFSNGLNIPDIISEQLGMEPTLPYLSPELTGDKLLVGANFASAGVGILNDTGIQFLNIIRIGKQLEYFEQYQRRVSGVIGAEQTQQLVNSALVLITLGGNDFVNNYYLVPFSARSRQFALPDYVRYLIYEYRKILQKLYELGARRVLVTGTGPMGCVPAELAQRSRTGECAVELQRAASLFNPQLTQLLSDLNAQLAADVFVAANTYTMHMDFVSNPQAYDSMLWTRTIQWDRTMHTIIKSVSK
;
A
#
# COMPACT_ATOMS: atom_id res chain seq x y z
N MET A 1 14.43 -59.98 -49.54
CA MET A 1 14.18 -59.57 -48.13
C MET A 1 15.15 -58.46 -47.80
N THR A 2 14.71 -57.20 -47.85
CA THR A 2 15.52 -56.08 -47.35
C THR A 2 14.54 -55.06 -46.80
N LYS A 3 14.50 -54.97 -45.47
CA LYS A 3 13.75 -53.97 -44.73
C LYS A 3 14.73 -53.27 -43.80
N MET A 4 14.46 -51.98 -43.62
CA MET A 4 15.00 -51.05 -42.62
C MET A 4 16.33 -50.39 -42.95
N MET A 5 16.28 -49.08 -43.18
CA MET A 5 16.75 -48.11 -42.18
C MET A 5 16.26 -46.71 -42.54
N SER A 6 15.20 -46.22 -41.89
CA SER A 6 14.81 -44.81 -41.96
C SER A 6 13.98 -44.40 -40.74
N CYS A 7 14.55 -44.50 -39.54
CA CYS A 7 13.95 -43.91 -38.33
C CYS A 7 15.06 -43.66 -37.30
N SER A 8 15.75 -42.52 -37.40
CA SER A 8 16.66 -42.10 -36.31
C SER A 8 16.88 -40.59 -36.25
N PHE A 9 16.89 -39.89 -37.40
CA PHE A 9 17.17 -38.45 -37.41
C PHE A 9 16.02 -37.56 -36.91
N SER A 10 14.75 -37.90 -37.18
CA SER A 10 13.61 -37.08 -36.76
C SER A 10 13.38 -37.06 -35.25
N SER A 11 13.72 -38.14 -34.55
CA SER A 11 13.50 -38.28 -33.10
C SER A 11 14.51 -37.47 -32.29
N PHE A 12 15.72 -37.29 -32.81
CA PHE A 12 16.80 -36.56 -32.12
C PHE A 12 16.56 -35.05 -32.13
N SER A 13 16.07 -34.50 -33.25
CA SER A 13 15.71 -33.07 -33.35
C SER A 13 14.52 -32.71 -32.46
N PHE A 14 13.53 -33.62 -32.33
CA PHE A 14 12.37 -33.40 -31.47
C PHE A 14 12.76 -33.43 -29.99
N ALA A 15 13.68 -34.32 -29.59
CA ALA A 15 14.20 -34.38 -28.22
C ALA A 15 14.99 -33.14 -27.81
N ILE A 16 15.77 -32.54 -28.74
CA ILE A 16 16.53 -31.31 -28.49
C ILE A 16 15.60 -30.10 -28.36
N ILE A 17 14.56 -30.00 -29.20
CA ILE A 17 13.55 -28.93 -29.09
C ILE A 17 12.76 -29.07 -27.78
N LEU A 18 12.42 -30.30 -27.37
CA LEU A 18 11.75 -30.54 -26.09
C LEU A 18 12.66 -30.16 -24.91
N MET A 19 13.95 -30.52 -24.94
CA MET A 19 14.93 -30.13 -23.91
C MET A 19 15.19 -28.61 -23.85
N LEU A 20 15.23 -27.93 -25.00
CA LEU A 20 15.34 -26.46 -25.08
C LEU A 20 14.05 -25.76 -24.61
N SER A 21 12.87 -26.36 -24.84
CA SER A 21 11.59 -25.86 -24.33
C SER A 21 11.45 -26.07 -22.82
N LEU A 22 12.04 -27.15 -22.27
CA LEU A 22 12.13 -27.40 -20.83
C LEU A 22 13.15 -26.49 -20.13
N PHE A 23 14.20 -26.04 -20.83
CA PHE A 23 15.16 -25.05 -20.33
C PHE A 23 14.68 -23.59 -20.42
N SER A 24 13.65 -23.32 -21.24
CA SER A 24 13.11 -21.96 -21.44
C SER A 24 11.96 -21.59 -20.50
N PHE A 25 11.47 -22.54 -19.70
CA PHE A 25 10.61 -22.24 -18.55
C PHE A 25 11.47 -22.08 -17.29
N SER A 26 12.39 -21.10 -17.29
CA SER A 26 12.59 -20.36 -16.07
C SER A 26 11.28 -19.63 -15.80
N LEU A 27 10.36 -20.30 -15.10
CA LEU A 27 9.40 -19.60 -14.27
C LEU A 27 10.29 -18.62 -13.49
N HIS A 28 10.18 -17.32 -13.79
CA HIS A 28 10.62 -16.32 -12.83
C HIS A 28 9.70 -16.58 -11.65
N LYS A 29 10.12 -17.50 -10.77
CA LYS A 29 9.60 -17.62 -9.44
C LYS A 29 9.93 -16.25 -8.89
N VAL A 30 8.95 -15.35 -8.89
CA VAL A 30 9.03 -14.13 -8.10
C VAL A 30 9.32 -14.71 -6.72
N GLU A 31 10.57 -14.58 -6.30
CA GLU A 31 10.99 -15.02 -4.98
C GLU A 31 9.99 -14.36 -4.03
N ALA A 32 9.23 -15.17 -3.29
CA ALA A 32 8.12 -14.66 -2.49
C ALA A 32 8.71 -13.64 -1.52
N ARG A 33 8.46 -12.35 -1.77
CA ARG A 33 8.99 -11.25 -0.97
C ARG A 33 8.02 -11.02 0.17
N ALA A 34 8.53 -10.86 1.39
CA ALA A 34 7.69 -10.36 2.47
C ALA A 34 7.07 -9.02 2.09
N PHE A 35 5.87 -8.76 2.59
CA PHE A 35 5.16 -7.50 2.36
C PHE A 35 4.86 -6.81 3.69
N PHE A 36 5.30 -5.56 3.82
CA PHE A 36 5.05 -4.74 5.00
C PHE A 36 4.19 -3.54 4.64
N VAL A 37 3.10 -3.36 5.38
CA VAL A 37 2.13 -2.31 5.09
C VAL A 37 2.03 -1.37 6.29
N PHE A 38 2.17 -0.08 6.03
CA PHE A 38 2.05 1.00 7.00
C PHE A 38 1.02 2.01 6.51
N GLY A 39 0.43 2.74 7.43
CA GLY A 39 -0.46 3.84 7.09
C GLY A 39 -1.84 3.75 7.70
N ASP A 40 -2.83 4.22 6.95
CA ASP A 40 -4.18 4.48 7.44
C ASP A 40 -5.24 3.47 6.97
N SER A 41 -6.51 3.86 7.07
CA SER A 41 -7.68 3.07 6.70
C SER A 41 -7.66 2.57 5.26
N LEU A 42 -6.98 3.26 4.34
CA LEU A 42 -6.90 2.84 2.94
C LEU A 42 -6.19 1.49 2.77
N VAL A 43 -5.39 1.10 3.76
CA VAL A 43 -4.59 -0.11 3.73
C VAL A 43 -4.72 -0.96 4.99
N ASP A 44 -5.46 -0.53 6.01
CA ASP A 44 -5.79 -1.35 7.18
C ASP A 44 -6.64 -2.57 6.78
N ASN A 45 -6.27 -3.73 7.33
CA ASN A 45 -6.94 -5.00 7.12
C ASN A 45 -7.45 -5.63 8.43
N GLY A 46 -7.52 -4.87 9.52
CA GLY A 46 -8.20 -5.25 10.75
C GLY A 46 -7.46 -4.96 12.06
N ASN A 47 -6.37 -4.18 12.07
CA ASN A 47 -5.70 -3.84 13.33
C ASN A 47 -6.64 -3.08 14.28
N ASN A 48 -7.48 -2.20 13.74
CA ASN A 48 -8.41 -1.40 14.54
C ASN A 48 -9.48 -2.24 15.28
N ASN A 49 -9.74 -3.48 14.84
CA ASN A 49 -10.68 -4.38 15.51
C ASN A 49 -10.18 -4.83 16.89
N TYR A 50 -8.87 -4.73 17.14
CA TYR A 50 -8.23 -5.07 18.41
C TYR A 50 -8.11 -3.86 19.37
N LEU A 51 -8.63 -2.68 19.00
CA LEU A 51 -8.47 -1.43 19.75
C LEU A 51 -9.82 -0.87 20.19
N ILE A 52 -9.91 -0.24 21.35
CA ILE A 52 -11.11 0.51 21.74
C ILE A 52 -11.14 1.84 20.96
N THR A 53 -11.83 1.85 19.82
CA THR A 53 -11.87 2.95 18.86
C THR A 53 -13.21 3.01 18.13
N SER A 54 -13.57 4.20 17.63
CA SER A 54 -14.68 4.38 16.70
C SER A 54 -14.29 4.16 15.24
N ALA A 55 -12.98 4.14 14.92
CA ALA A 55 -12.50 3.90 13.57
C ALA A 55 -12.39 2.39 13.30
N ARG A 56 -13.52 1.70 13.15
CA ARG A 56 -13.56 0.26 12.85
C ARG A 56 -14.35 -0.05 11.58
N ALA A 57 -13.95 -1.11 10.91
CA ALA A 57 -14.63 -1.68 9.75
C ALA A 57 -15.09 -3.13 10.04
N ASP A 58 -15.69 -3.34 11.21
CA ASP A 58 -16.14 -4.63 11.75
C ASP A 58 -17.67 -4.82 11.66
N SER A 59 -18.36 -4.02 10.85
CA SER A 59 -19.81 -4.10 10.62
C SER A 59 -20.17 -3.95 9.13
N PRO A 60 -21.38 -4.36 8.69
CA PRO A 60 -21.85 -4.05 7.34
C PRO A 60 -21.83 -2.54 7.06
N PRO A 61 -21.50 -2.08 5.83
CA PRO A 61 -21.35 -2.87 4.60
C PRO A 61 -19.93 -3.41 4.36
N TYR A 62 -19.01 -3.27 5.30
CA TYR A 62 -17.62 -3.72 5.11
C TYR A 62 -17.58 -5.24 4.89
N GLY A 63 -16.82 -5.67 3.88
CA GLY A 63 -16.64 -7.09 3.55
C GLY A 63 -17.82 -7.78 2.83
N ILE A 64 -18.87 -7.07 2.43
CA ILE A 64 -20.01 -7.66 1.69
C ILE A 64 -19.63 -8.35 0.36
N ASP A 65 -18.60 -7.83 -0.32
CA ASP A 65 -18.04 -8.39 -1.56
C ASP A 65 -16.81 -9.28 -1.33
N TYR A 66 -16.33 -9.38 -0.09
CA TYR A 66 -15.26 -10.31 0.27
C TYR A 66 -15.76 -11.77 0.15
N PRO A 67 -14.91 -12.76 -0.18
CA PRO A 67 -15.36 -14.16 -0.33
C PRO A 67 -16.12 -14.75 0.88
N SER A 68 -15.88 -14.24 2.09
CA SER A 68 -16.58 -14.67 3.30
C SER A 68 -17.93 -13.97 3.52
N HIS A 69 -18.24 -12.90 2.78
CA HIS A 69 -19.39 -12.02 2.96
C HIS A 69 -19.55 -11.49 4.40
N ARG A 70 -18.44 -11.36 5.14
CA ARG A 70 -18.39 -10.90 6.53
C ARG A 70 -17.46 -9.70 6.66
N PRO A 71 -17.69 -8.80 7.64
CA PRO A 71 -16.77 -7.73 7.94
C PRO A 71 -15.36 -8.25 8.19
N THR A 72 -14.39 -7.64 7.51
CA THR A 72 -12.99 -8.09 7.52
C THR A 72 -12.05 -7.14 8.26
N GLY A 73 -12.55 -5.99 8.72
CA GLY A 73 -11.70 -4.91 9.24
C GLY A 73 -11.07 -4.04 8.14
N ARG A 74 -11.34 -4.32 6.87
CA ARG A 74 -10.96 -3.45 5.74
C ARG A 74 -12.02 -2.37 5.55
N PHE A 75 -11.61 -1.12 5.35
CA PHE A 75 -12.50 0.00 5.03
C PHE A 75 -12.94 -0.05 3.55
N SER A 76 -13.45 -1.22 3.13
CA SER A 76 -13.87 -1.57 1.79
C SER A 76 -15.00 -2.61 1.87
N ASN A 77 -15.82 -2.67 0.83
CA ASN A 77 -16.76 -3.77 0.63
C ASN A 77 -16.05 -5.12 0.40
N GLY A 78 -14.79 -5.12 -0.04
CA GLY A 78 -14.03 -6.34 -0.30
C GLY A 78 -12.55 -6.17 -0.01
N LEU A 79 -11.73 -6.42 -1.03
CA LEU A 79 -10.28 -6.25 -0.98
C LEU A 79 -9.90 -4.77 -0.84
N ASN A 80 -8.77 -4.50 -0.19
CA ASN A 80 -8.11 -3.20 -0.19
C ASN A 80 -6.81 -3.25 -1.02
N ILE A 81 -6.09 -2.12 -1.10
CA ILE A 81 -4.90 -1.99 -1.96
C ILE A 81 -3.84 -3.09 -1.66
N PRO A 82 -3.45 -3.34 -0.40
CA PRO A 82 -2.55 -4.44 -0.06
C PRO A 82 -2.97 -5.80 -0.57
N ASP A 83 -4.25 -6.16 -0.44
CA ASP A 83 -4.70 -7.48 -0.88
C ASP A 83 -4.53 -7.65 -2.39
N ILE A 84 -4.91 -6.63 -3.15
CA ILE A 84 -4.78 -6.63 -4.61
C ILE A 84 -3.31 -6.72 -5.02
N ILE A 85 -2.42 -6.03 -4.31
CA ILE A 85 -0.97 -6.14 -4.54
C ILE A 85 -0.48 -7.57 -4.24
N SER A 86 -0.90 -8.15 -3.11
CA SER A 86 -0.57 -9.54 -2.77
C SER A 86 -1.03 -10.53 -3.84
N GLU A 87 -2.28 -10.41 -4.32
CA GLU A 87 -2.81 -11.26 -5.38
C GLU A 87 -1.99 -11.16 -6.67
N GLN A 88 -1.62 -9.94 -7.08
CA GLN A 88 -0.81 -9.72 -8.29
C GLN A 88 0.62 -10.24 -8.17
N LEU A 89 1.16 -10.27 -6.95
CA LEU A 89 2.46 -10.87 -6.67
C LEU A 89 2.38 -12.38 -6.46
N GLY A 90 1.18 -12.99 -6.51
CA GLY A 90 0.98 -14.41 -6.23
C GLY A 90 1.28 -14.79 -4.78
N MET A 91 1.13 -13.85 -3.85
CA MET A 91 1.46 -14.01 -2.44
C MET A 91 0.20 -14.17 -1.60
N GLU A 92 0.36 -14.80 -0.44
CA GLU A 92 -0.69 -14.78 0.57
C GLU A 92 -0.92 -13.33 1.07
N PRO A 93 -2.18 -12.92 1.36
CA PRO A 93 -2.44 -11.65 2.02
C PRO A 93 -1.75 -11.58 3.38
N THR A 94 -1.17 -10.43 3.70
CA THR A 94 -0.59 -10.18 5.04
C THR A 94 -1.69 -10.17 6.10
N LEU A 95 -1.38 -10.58 7.33
CA LEU A 95 -2.29 -10.45 8.47
C LEU A 95 -2.08 -9.09 9.18
N PRO A 96 -3.12 -8.56 9.88
CA PRO A 96 -2.92 -7.43 10.77
C PRO A 96 -1.93 -7.81 11.87
N TYR A 97 -1.03 -6.91 12.22
CA TYR A 97 0.04 -7.15 13.19
C TYR A 97 -0.49 -7.61 14.56
N LEU A 98 -1.64 -7.07 14.96
CA LEU A 98 -2.30 -7.43 16.23
C LEU A 98 -3.06 -8.76 16.19
N SER A 99 -3.13 -9.44 15.03
CA SER A 99 -3.77 -10.75 14.93
C SER A 99 -3.02 -11.81 15.75
N PRO A 100 -3.72 -12.61 16.56
CA PRO A 100 -3.12 -13.77 17.23
C PRO A 100 -2.67 -14.85 16.23
N GLU A 101 -3.18 -14.82 15.00
CA GLU A 101 -2.81 -15.77 13.93
C GLU A 101 -1.47 -15.43 13.27
N LEU A 102 -0.96 -14.20 13.44
CA LEU A 102 0.34 -13.80 12.91
C LEU A 102 1.47 -14.44 13.74
N THR A 103 1.73 -15.73 13.52
CA THR A 103 2.77 -16.51 14.23
C THR A 103 3.43 -17.52 13.28
N GLY A 104 4.58 -18.08 13.68
CA GLY A 104 5.30 -19.09 12.88
C GLY A 104 5.57 -18.62 11.45
N ASP A 105 5.29 -19.49 10.48
CA ASP A 105 5.54 -19.23 9.06
C ASP A 105 4.72 -18.04 8.50
N LYS A 106 3.60 -17.67 9.13
CA LYS A 106 2.84 -16.48 8.73
C LYS A 106 3.64 -15.19 8.90
N LEU A 107 4.64 -15.19 9.79
CA LEU A 107 5.57 -14.07 9.89
C LEU A 107 6.38 -13.91 8.60
N LEU A 108 6.69 -14.98 7.86
CA LEU A 108 7.53 -14.90 6.65
C LEU A 108 6.83 -14.21 5.47
N VAL A 109 5.50 -14.17 5.48
CA VAL A 109 4.68 -13.43 4.49
C VAL A 109 4.81 -11.91 4.69
N GLY A 110 5.10 -11.48 5.93
CA GLY A 110 5.09 -10.08 6.34
C GLY A 110 3.88 -9.74 7.19
N ALA A 111 3.59 -8.45 7.34
CA ALA A 111 2.55 -7.97 8.25
C ALA A 111 2.02 -6.61 7.85
N ASN A 112 0.77 -6.37 8.22
CA ASN A 112 0.12 -5.08 8.08
C ASN A 112 0.08 -4.37 9.43
N PHE A 113 0.74 -3.21 9.52
CA PHE A 113 0.82 -2.36 10.70
C PHE A 113 -0.14 -1.16 10.64
N ALA A 114 -0.86 -0.99 9.53
CA ALA A 114 -1.71 0.16 9.30
C ALA A 114 -2.89 0.23 10.28
N SER A 115 -3.39 1.43 10.52
CA SER A 115 -4.48 1.69 11.45
C SER A 115 -5.28 2.90 11.03
N ALA A 116 -6.60 2.74 10.94
CA ALA A 116 -7.49 3.80 10.51
C ALA A 116 -7.39 5.07 11.38
N GLY A 117 -7.51 6.22 10.71
CA GLY A 117 -7.47 7.54 11.34
C GLY A 117 -6.07 8.12 11.57
N VAL A 118 -5.01 7.33 11.38
CA VAL A 118 -3.63 7.84 11.54
C VAL A 118 -3.26 8.82 10.43
N GLY A 119 -2.42 9.79 10.79
CA GLY A 119 -1.73 10.66 9.83
C GLY A 119 -0.23 10.66 10.06
N ILE A 120 0.45 11.57 9.37
CA ILE A 120 1.86 11.89 9.56
C ILE A 120 2.08 12.43 10.98
N LEU A 121 1.17 13.27 11.45
CA LEU A 121 1.30 13.92 12.75
C LEU A 121 0.72 13.07 13.89
N ASN A 122 1.36 13.16 15.05
CA ASN A 122 0.90 12.55 16.28
C ASN A 122 -0.33 13.22 16.91
N ASP A 123 -0.92 14.25 16.35
CA ASP A 123 -2.21 14.78 16.82
C ASP A 123 -3.35 14.57 15.80
N THR A 124 -3.05 13.97 14.65
CA THR A 124 -4.08 13.57 13.68
C THR A 124 -4.86 12.36 14.21
N GLY A 125 -6.18 12.39 14.04
CA GLY A 125 -7.06 11.26 14.37
C GLY A 125 -7.42 11.11 15.86
N ILE A 126 -7.21 12.14 16.69
CA ILE A 126 -7.57 12.13 18.12
C ILE A 126 -9.06 11.82 18.37
N GLN A 127 -9.95 12.27 17.47
CA GLN A 127 -11.39 12.02 17.54
C GLN A 127 -11.77 10.53 17.49
N PHE A 128 -10.85 9.65 17.09
CA PHE A 128 -11.07 8.21 17.01
C PHE A 128 -10.63 7.44 18.26
N LEU A 129 -10.32 8.14 19.37
CA LEU A 129 -9.81 7.54 20.59
C LEU A 129 -8.49 6.78 20.35
N ASN A 130 -8.47 5.45 20.50
CA ASN A 130 -7.25 4.66 20.36
C ASN A 130 -6.99 4.27 18.90
N ILE A 131 -5.93 4.79 18.31
CA ILE A 131 -5.44 4.38 16.98
C ILE A 131 -3.93 4.11 17.05
N ILE A 132 -3.41 3.27 16.15
CA ILE A 132 -1.97 2.98 16.10
C ILE A 132 -1.29 4.07 15.29
N ARG A 133 -0.73 5.05 16.01
CA ARG A 133 0.02 6.16 15.43
C ARG A 133 1.25 5.66 14.68
N ILE A 134 1.72 6.42 13.68
CA ILE A 134 2.80 5.97 12.80
C ILE A 134 4.08 5.60 13.57
N GLY A 135 4.45 6.35 14.62
CA GLY A 135 5.55 5.97 15.50
C GLY A 135 5.37 4.58 16.12
N LYS A 136 4.14 4.26 16.55
CA LYS A 136 3.82 2.94 17.10
C LYS A 136 3.82 1.84 16.05
N GLN A 137 3.42 2.14 14.81
CA GLN A 137 3.53 1.18 13.70
C GLN A 137 5.00 0.82 13.44
N LEU A 138 5.92 1.80 13.52
CA LEU A 138 7.36 1.55 13.39
C LEU A 138 7.92 0.74 14.57
N GLU A 139 7.49 1.01 15.80
CA GLU A 139 7.83 0.18 16.97
C GLU A 139 7.32 -1.27 16.83
N TYR A 140 6.11 -1.44 16.28
CA TYR A 140 5.58 -2.77 15.97
C TYR A 140 6.37 -3.47 14.89
N PHE A 141 6.94 -2.73 13.93
CA PHE A 141 7.86 -3.32 12.95
C PHE A 141 9.16 -3.79 13.60
N GLU A 142 9.76 -3.01 14.51
CA GLU A 142 10.92 -3.46 15.32
C GLU A 142 10.58 -4.70 16.16
N GLN A 143 9.38 -4.75 16.75
CA GLN A 143 8.91 -5.92 17.48
C GLN A 143 8.70 -7.13 16.56
N TYR A 144 8.10 -6.93 15.40
CA TYR A 144 7.96 -7.96 14.37
C TYR A 144 9.31 -8.53 13.96
N GLN A 145 10.32 -7.69 13.72
CA GLN A 145 11.67 -8.14 13.34
C GLN A 145 12.29 -9.04 14.42
N ARG A 146 12.11 -8.71 15.70
CA ARG A 146 12.53 -9.57 16.82
C ARG A 146 11.78 -10.91 16.83
N ARG A 147 10.48 -10.90 16.57
CA ARG A 147 9.65 -12.12 16.53
C ARG A 147 10.08 -13.05 15.40
N VAL A 148 10.24 -12.53 14.19
CA VAL A 148 10.66 -13.35 13.03
C VAL A 148 12.12 -13.79 13.16
N SER A 149 12.99 -12.98 13.77
CA SER A 149 14.37 -13.40 14.12
C SER A 149 14.41 -14.63 15.02
N GLY A 150 13.43 -14.79 15.91
CA GLY A 150 13.28 -15.99 16.73
C GLY A 150 12.90 -17.25 15.93
N VAL A 151 12.40 -17.09 14.70
CA VAL A 151 11.99 -18.19 13.80
C VAL A 151 13.11 -18.55 12.83
N ILE A 152 13.71 -17.55 12.17
CA ILE A 152 14.65 -17.77 11.06
C ILE A 152 16.08 -17.32 11.33
N GLY A 153 16.36 -16.71 12.49
CA GLY A 153 17.66 -16.11 12.80
C GLY A 153 17.80 -14.67 12.31
N ALA A 154 18.82 -13.97 12.83
CA ALA A 154 19.01 -12.55 12.61
C ALA A 154 19.43 -12.21 11.17
N GLU A 155 20.34 -13.01 10.59
CA GLU A 155 20.86 -12.79 9.23
C GLU A 155 19.75 -12.95 8.19
N GLN A 156 18.98 -14.05 8.27
CA GLN A 156 17.85 -14.32 7.40
C GLN A 156 16.74 -13.26 7.58
N THR A 157 16.52 -12.77 8.80
CA THR A 157 15.58 -11.66 9.03
C THR A 157 16.02 -10.39 8.32
N GLN A 158 17.31 -10.05 8.38
CA GLN A 158 17.84 -8.89 7.66
C GLN A 158 17.64 -9.04 6.15
N GLN A 159 17.87 -10.24 5.60
CA GLN A 159 17.63 -10.52 4.18
C GLN A 159 16.14 -10.43 3.81
N LEU A 160 15.25 -10.98 4.65
CA LEU A 160 13.80 -10.90 4.49
C LEU A 160 13.33 -9.45 4.42
N VAL A 161 13.78 -8.62 5.38
CA VAL A 161 13.39 -7.21 5.47
C VAL A 161 13.94 -6.38 4.32
N ASN A 162 15.23 -6.53 4.00
CA ASN A 162 15.86 -5.78 2.91
C ASN A 162 15.27 -6.14 1.53
N SER A 163 14.78 -7.37 1.38
CA SER A 163 14.19 -7.84 0.12
C SER A 163 12.69 -7.58 0.00
N ALA A 164 12.04 -7.21 1.10
CA ALA A 164 10.60 -7.00 1.17
C ALA A 164 10.12 -5.83 0.30
N LEU A 165 8.84 -5.90 -0.08
CA LEU A 165 8.10 -4.72 -0.52
C LEU A 165 7.54 -4.01 0.71
N VAL A 166 7.58 -2.69 0.72
CA VAL A 166 6.94 -1.86 1.74
C VAL A 166 5.94 -0.93 1.08
N LEU A 167 4.73 -0.83 1.62
CA LEU A 167 3.71 0.15 1.24
C LEU A 167 3.46 1.07 2.43
N ILE A 168 3.48 2.39 2.22
CA ILE A 168 3.10 3.38 3.23
C ILE A 168 2.09 4.39 2.69
N THR A 169 1.00 4.58 3.44
CA THR A 169 -0.08 5.51 3.09
C THR A 169 -0.37 6.49 4.23
N LEU A 170 -0.08 7.78 4.04
CA LEU A 170 -0.29 8.83 5.05
C LEU A 170 -0.60 10.17 4.38
N GLY A 171 -1.10 11.13 5.15
CA GLY A 171 -1.29 12.52 4.73
C GLY A 171 -2.77 12.92 4.59
N GLY A 172 -3.63 12.03 4.09
CA GLY A 172 -5.04 12.36 3.88
C GLY A 172 -5.76 12.77 5.16
N ASN A 173 -5.53 12.02 6.25
CA ASN A 173 -6.08 12.33 7.56
C ASN A 173 -5.52 13.63 8.16
N ASP A 174 -4.28 14.02 7.85
CA ASP A 174 -3.71 15.28 8.35
C ASP A 174 -4.47 16.50 7.80
N PHE A 175 -5.07 16.38 6.62
CA PHE A 175 -5.97 17.41 6.09
C PHE A 175 -7.40 17.21 6.56
N VAL A 176 -8.02 16.07 6.27
CA VAL A 176 -9.46 15.85 6.51
C VAL A 176 -9.78 15.74 8.00
N ASN A 177 -8.96 14.99 8.73
CA ASN A 177 -9.19 14.60 10.11
C ASN A 177 -8.35 15.41 11.11
N ASN A 178 -7.72 16.50 10.67
CA ASN A 178 -6.97 17.42 11.53
C ASN A 178 -7.12 18.89 11.06
N TYR A 179 -6.49 19.29 9.95
CA TYR A 179 -6.49 20.69 9.51
C TYR A 179 -7.89 21.23 9.15
N TYR A 180 -8.71 20.45 8.45
CA TYR A 180 -10.05 20.83 7.98
C TYR A 180 -11.19 20.17 8.76
N LEU A 181 -10.90 19.42 9.84
CA LEU A 181 -11.88 18.65 10.60
C LEU A 181 -13.05 19.50 11.09
N VAL A 182 -12.76 20.70 11.59
CA VAL A 182 -13.76 21.70 11.99
C VAL A 182 -13.34 23.09 11.51
N PRO A 183 -14.30 24.02 11.33
CA PRO A 183 -13.97 25.43 11.13
C PRO A 183 -13.01 25.92 12.23
N PHE A 184 -11.92 26.58 11.84
CA PHE A 184 -10.91 27.11 12.77
C PHE A 184 -10.30 26.06 13.71
N SER A 185 -10.04 24.84 13.18
CA SER A 185 -9.26 23.81 13.87
C SER A 185 -7.97 24.38 14.49
N ALA A 186 -7.43 23.72 15.52
CA ALA A 186 -6.19 24.16 16.14
C ALA A 186 -5.04 24.31 15.11
N ARG A 187 -4.95 23.40 14.14
CA ARG A 187 -3.93 23.44 13.09
C ARG A 187 -4.14 24.55 12.06
N SER A 188 -5.37 24.79 11.62
CA SER A 188 -5.67 25.89 10.69
C SER A 188 -5.47 27.28 11.30
N ARG A 189 -5.59 27.41 12.63
CA ARG A 189 -5.24 28.64 13.35
C ARG A 189 -3.74 28.81 13.59
N GLN A 190 -3.01 27.70 13.67
CA GLN A 190 -1.57 27.72 13.92
C GLN A 190 -0.76 28.00 12.65
N PHE A 191 -1.21 27.46 11.51
CA PHE A 191 -0.47 27.51 10.25
C PHE A 191 -1.38 27.92 9.10
N ALA A 192 -0.88 28.78 8.22
CA ALA A 192 -1.43 28.88 6.87
C ALA A 192 -1.17 27.57 6.12
N LEU A 193 -2.04 27.23 5.16
CA LEU A 193 -1.98 25.94 4.45
C LEU A 193 -0.59 25.61 3.85
N PRO A 194 0.11 26.53 3.15
CA PRO A 194 1.44 26.23 2.63
C PRO A 194 2.46 25.89 3.72
N ASP A 195 2.39 26.55 4.88
CA ASP A 195 3.30 26.31 6.00
C ASP A 195 3.00 24.98 6.67
N TYR A 196 1.71 24.65 6.78
CA TYR A 196 1.28 23.35 7.28
C TYR A 196 1.76 22.21 6.38
N VAL A 197 1.65 22.36 5.06
CA VAL A 197 2.17 21.36 4.10
C VAL A 197 3.68 21.18 4.26
N ARG A 198 4.45 22.28 4.37
CA ARG A 198 5.90 22.18 4.62
C ARG A 198 6.21 21.45 5.92
N TYR A 199 5.43 21.71 6.97
CA TYR A 199 5.55 21.00 8.25
C TYR A 199 5.26 19.50 8.10
N LEU A 200 4.19 19.11 7.40
CA LEU A 200 3.90 17.70 7.11
C LEU A 200 5.03 17.01 6.35
N ILE A 201 5.59 17.66 5.32
CA ILE A 201 6.71 17.12 4.54
C ILE A 201 7.95 16.92 5.41
N TYR A 202 8.23 17.85 6.32
CA TYR A 202 9.34 17.72 7.27
C TYR A 202 9.16 16.54 8.23
N GLU A 203 7.97 16.34 8.79
CA GLU A 203 7.70 15.19 9.67
C GLU A 203 7.68 13.87 8.89
N TYR A 204 7.15 13.86 7.67
CA TYR A 204 7.14 12.65 6.83
C TYR A 204 8.55 12.21 6.45
N ARG A 205 9.48 13.16 6.22
CA ARG A 205 10.91 12.85 6.00
C ARG A 205 11.47 11.96 7.11
N LYS A 206 11.18 12.29 8.38
CA LYS A 206 11.69 11.54 9.54
C LYS A 206 11.14 10.12 9.58
N ILE A 207 9.85 9.96 9.27
CA ILE A 207 9.18 8.63 9.21
C ILE A 207 9.84 7.77 8.13
N LEU A 208 10.05 8.30 6.94
CA LEU A 208 10.67 7.58 5.82
C LEU A 208 12.14 7.23 6.11
N GLN A 209 12.90 8.15 6.70
CA GLN A 209 14.27 7.88 7.16
C GLN A 209 14.30 6.74 8.18
N LYS A 210 13.39 6.76 9.17
CA LYS A 210 13.30 5.68 10.16
C LYS A 210 12.92 4.34 9.51
N LEU A 211 12.01 4.31 8.52
CA LEU A 211 11.73 3.08 7.76
C LEU A 211 12.98 2.53 7.06
N TYR A 212 13.78 3.40 6.46
CA TYR A 212 15.04 3.00 5.82
C TYR A 212 16.06 2.47 6.86
N GLU A 213 16.20 3.13 8.00
CA GLU A 213 17.04 2.67 9.11
C GLU A 213 16.62 1.28 9.61
N LEU A 214 15.32 0.99 9.58
CA LEU A 214 14.74 -0.32 9.92
C LEU A 214 14.90 -1.39 8.82
N GLY A 215 15.60 -1.09 7.73
CA GLY A 215 15.93 -2.06 6.68
C GLY A 215 15.06 -2.01 5.44
N ALA A 216 14.07 -1.11 5.36
CA ALA A 216 13.26 -0.99 4.15
C ALA A 216 14.12 -0.53 2.95
N ARG A 217 14.05 -1.24 1.82
CA ARG A 217 14.81 -0.92 0.60
C ARG A 217 13.96 -0.72 -0.65
N ARG A 218 12.68 -1.15 -0.63
CA ARG A 218 11.72 -0.94 -1.72
C ARG A 218 10.41 -0.44 -1.12
N VAL A 219 10.20 0.87 -1.17
CA VAL A 219 9.10 1.53 -0.46
C VAL A 219 8.20 2.25 -1.46
N LEU A 220 6.98 1.76 -1.62
CA LEU A 220 5.91 2.44 -2.32
C LEU A 220 5.25 3.44 -1.36
N VAL A 221 5.36 4.73 -1.67
CA VAL A 221 4.81 5.82 -0.88
C VAL A 221 3.64 6.43 -1.64
N THR A 222 2.43 6.38 -1.08
CA THR A 222 1.28 7.02 -1.72
C THR A 222 1.17 8.48 -1.32
N GLY A 223 0.93 9.35 -2.31
CA GLY A 223 0.41 10.69 -2.03
C GLY A 223 -1.05 10.67 -1.57
N THR A 224 -1.64 11.86 -1.38
CA THR A 224 -3.07 11.98 -1.13
C THR A 224 -3.85 11.87 -2.43
N GLY A 225 -5.00 11.19 -2.40
CA GLY A 225 -5.99 11.27 -3.47
C GLY A 225 -6.66 12.66 -3.57
N PRO A 226 -7.68 12.81 -4.44
CA PRO A 226 -8.45 14.03 -4.56
C PRO A 226 -9.42 14.16 -3.37
N MET A 227 -8.89 14.63 -2.23
CA MET A 227 -9.61 14.67 -0.95
C MET A 227 -10.93 15.45 -1.02
N GLY A 228 -11.00 16.51 -1.84
CA GLY A 228 -12.22 17.29 -2.02
C GLY A 228 -13.33 16.55 -2.76
N CYS A 229 -12.99 15.47 -3.45
CA CYS A 229 -13.94 14.60 -4.17
C CYS A 229 -14.39 13.40 -3.33
N VAL A 230 -13.91 13.25 -2.09
CA VAL A 230 -14.32 12.16 -1.20
C VAL A 230 -15.82 12.33 -0.86
N PRO A 231 -16.65 11.27 -0.92
CA PRO A 231 -18.10 11.40 -0.72
C PRO A 231 -18.51 12.13 0.57
N ALA A 232 -17.81 11.89 1.67
CA ALA A 232 -18.06 12.59 2.94
C ALA A 232 -17.83 14.10 2.84
N GLU A 233 -16.78 14.52 2.12
CA GLU A 233 -16.45 15.93 1.91
C GLU A 233 -17.41 16.58 0.92
N LEU A 234 -17.82 15.87 -0.12
CA LEU A 234 -18.86 16.32 -1.04
C LEU A 234 -20.18 16.56 -0.29
N ALA A 235 -20.61 15.62 0.54
CA ALA A 235 -21.84 15.73 1.31
C ALA A 235 -21.83 16.92 2.29
N GLN A 236 -20.66 17.27 2.85
CA GLN A 236 -20.53 18.36 3.82
C GLN A 236 -20.28 19.72 3.19
N ARG A 237 -19.56 19.79 2.06
CA ARG A 237 -19.00 21.03 1.52
C ARG A 237 -19.54 21.39 0.14
N SER A 238 -20.17 20.46 -0.57
CA SER A 238 -20.64 20.68 -1.92
C SER A 238 -22.16 20.80 -2.00
N ARG A 239 -22.63 21.80 -2.74
CA ARG A 239 -24.06 21.96 -3.09
C ARG A 239 -24.38 21.40 -4.47
N THR A 240 -23.37 21.29 -5.32
CA THR A 240 -23.46 20.95 -6.75
C THR A 240 -22.87 19.58 -7.07
N GLY A 241 -22.26 18.91 -6.09
CA GLY A 241 -21.50 17.66 -6.30
C GLY A 241 -20.06 17.89 -6.77
N GLU A 242 -19.64 19.15 -6.94
CA GLU A 242 -18.26 19.50 -7.28
C GLU A 242 -17.31 19.30 -6.09
N CYS A 243 -16.07 18.95 -6.39
CA CYS A 243 -15.04 18.70 -5.37
C CYS A 243 -14.70 19.97 -4.58
N ALA A 244 -14.51 19.82 -3.27
CA ALA A 244 -14.17 20.93 -2.39
C ALA A 244 -12.79 21.54 -2.73
N VAL A 245 -12.79 22.79 -3.19
CA VAL A 245 -11.60 23.50 -3.71
C VAL A 245 -10.44 23.53 -2.72
N GLU A 246 -10.70 23.81 -1.44
CA GLU A 246 -9.64 23.92 -0.43
C GLU A 246 -8.91 22.59 -0.18
N LEU A 247 -9.62 21.46 -0.23
CA LEU A 247 -9.02 20.13 -0.07
C LEU A 247 -8.26 19.70 -1.34
N GLN A 248 -8.76 20.07 -2.52
CA GLN A 248 -8.01 19.90 -3.78
C GLN A 248 -6.73 20.72 -3.77
N ARG A 249 -6.79 21.96 -3.27
CA ARG A 249 -5.63 22.84 -3.10
C ARG A 249 -4.60 22.22 -2.15
N ALA A 250 -5.03 21.65 -1.02
CA ALA A 250 -4.14 20.95 -0.10
C ALA A 250 -3.40 19.79 -0.78
N ALA A 251 -4.11 18.94 -1.52
CA ALA A 251 -3.49 17.85 -2.29
C ALA A 251 -2.49 18.38 -3.34
N SER A 252 -2.84 19.46 -4.04
CA SER A 252 -1.99 20.09 -5.07
C SER A 252 -0.69 20.68 -4.52
N LEU A 253 -0.69 21.12 -3.25
CA LEU A 253 0.51 21.60 -2.58
C LEU A 253 1.35 20.45 -2.01
N PHE A 254 0.68 19.42 -1.45
CA PHE A 254 1.34 18.33 -0.75
C PHE A 254 2.01 17.32 -1.69
N ASN A 255 1.28 16.82 -2.69
CA ASN A 255 1.76 15.73 -3.54
C ASN A 255 3.07 16.04 -4.28
N PRO A 256 3.25 17.21 -4.93
CA PRO A 256 4.52 17.53 -5.59
C PRO A 256 5.69 17.64 -4.60
N GLN A 257 5.46 18.19 -3.40
CA GLN A 257 6.49 18.29 -2.36
C GLN A 257 6.84 16.92 -1.78
N LEU A 258 5.87 16.00 -1.69
CA LEU A 258 6.15 14.61 -1.33
C LEU A 258 7.04 13.95 -2.38
N THR A 259 6.72 14.10 -3.67
CA THR A 259 7.56 13.57 -4.75
C THR A 259 8.99 14.13 -4.69
N GLN A 260 9.14 15.44 -4.45
CA GLN A 260 10.44 16.07 -4.27
C GLN A 260 11.19 15.50 -3.05
N LEU A 261 10.50 15.36 -1.91
CA LEU A 261 11.06 14.73 -0.71
C LEU A 261 11.62 13.33 -1.00
N LEU A 262 10.88 12.49 -1.74
CA LEU A 262 11.35 11.14 -2.08
C LEU A 262 12.59 11.20 -2.98
N SER A 263 12.60 12.10 -3.96
CA SER A 263 13.77 12.33 -4.83
C SER A 263 15.00 12.76 -4.01
N ASP A 264 14.83 13.67 -3.06
CA ASP A 264 15.92 14.13 -2.21
C ASP A 264 16.46 13.00 -1.33
N LEU A 265 15.57 12.17 -0.76
CA LEU A 265 15.97 11.02 0.06
C LEU A 265 16.73 9.98 -0.78
N ASN A 266 16.24 9.63 -1.97
CA ASN A 266 16.95 8.69 -2.85
C ASN A 266 18.33 9.23 -3.26
N ALA A 267 18.43 10.53 -3.57
CA ALA A 267 19.70 11.18 -3.88
C ALA A 267 20.67 11.16 -2.68
N GLN A 268 20.17 11.46 -1.48
CA GLN A 268 20.96 11.40 -0.24
C GLN A 268 21.45 9.98 0.08
N LEU A 269 20.64 8.97 -0.22
CA LEU A 269 20.96 7.56 0.01
C LEU A 269 21.80 6.94 -1.11
N ALA A 270 21.96 7.64 -2.24
CA ALA A 270 22.55 7.11 -3.47
C ALA A 270 21.89 5.78 -3.92
N ALA A 271 20.56 5.66 -3.74
CA ALA A 271 19.80 4.46 -4.03
C ALA A 271 18.32 4.79 -4.30
N ASP A 272 17.70 4.04 -5.23
CA ASP A 272 16.26 4.15 -5.55
C ASP A 272 15.42 3.33 -4.56
N VAL A 273 15.22 3.89 -3.36
CA VAL A 273 14.50 3.23 -2.27
C VAL A 273 13.01 3.55 -2.29
N PHE A 274 12.69 4.84 -2.45
CA PHE A 274 11.32 5.35 -2.33
C PHE A 274 10.73 5.64 -3.70
N VAL A 275 9.54 5.11 -3.97
CA VAL A 275 8.79 5.31 -5.21
C VAL A 275 7.45 5.95 -4.89
N ALA A 276 7.15 7.09 -5.52
CA ALA A 276 5.87 7.75 -5.36
C ALA A 276 4.78 7.04 -6.19
N ALA A 277 3.66 6.70 -5.56
CA ALA A 277 2.42 6.37 -6.26
C ALA A 277 1.53 7.62 -6.35
N ASN A 278 1.22 8.04 -7.57
CA ASN A 278 0.36 9.19 -7.83
C ASN A 278 -1.13 8.82 -7.72
N THR A 279 -1.59 8.68 -6.48
CA THR A 279 -2.98 8.35 -6.16
C THR A 279 -3.96 9.43 -6.60
N TYR A 280 -3.55 10.70 -6.68
CA TYR A 280 -4.40 11.79 -7.14
C TYR A 280 -4.82 11.60 -8.59
N THR A 281 -3.85 11.48 -9.51
CA THR A 281 -4.15 11.28 -10.93
C THR A 281 -4.92 9.99 -11.14
N MET A 282 -4.49 8.89 -10.52
CA MET A 282 -5.21 7.62 -10.62
C MET A 282 -6.70 7.75 -10.27
N HIS A 283 -7.04 8.39 -9.15
CA HIS A 283 -8.44 8.58 -8.75
C HIS A 283 -9.18 9.56 -9.67
N MET A 284 -8.52 10.65 -10.07
CA MET A 284 -9.14 11.62 -10.97
C MET A 284 -9.42 11.06 -12.36
N ASP A 285 -8.64 10.09 -12.84
CA ASP A 285 -8.93 9.42 -14.11
C ASP A 285 -10.25 8.65 -14.03
N PHE A 286 -10.51 7.93 -12.93
CA PHE A 286 -11.82 7.29 -12.69
C PHE A 286 -12.97 8.30 -12.57
N VAL A 287 -12.75 9.39 -11.84
CA VAL A 287 -13.79 10.42 -11.61
C VAL A 287 -14.13 11.17 -12.89
N SER A 288 -13.14 11.50 -13.70
CA SER A 288 -13.31 12.31 -14.92
C SER A 288 -13.66 11.50 -16.16
N ASN A 289 -13.33 10.21 -16.19
CA ASN A 289 -13.62 9.31 -17.30
C ASN A 289 -14.09 7.93 -16.83
N PRO A 290 -15.21 7.83 -16.10
CA PRO A 290 -15.66 6.56 -15.52
C PRO A 290 -15.92 5.46 -16.57
N GLN A 291 -16.34 5.84 -17.79
CA GLN A 291 -16.60 4.89 -18.88
C GLN A 291 -15.34 4.12 -19.33
N ALA A 292 -14.16 4.72 -19.24
CA ALA A 292 -12.91 4.01 -19.51
C ALA A 292 -12.63 2.88 -18.50
N TYR A 293 -13.35 2.88 -17.37
CA TYR A 293 -13.22 1.93 -16.27
C TYR A 293 -14.53 1.17 -15.99
N ASP A 294 -15.54 1.28 -16.85
CA ASP A 294 -16.81 0.54 -16.68
C ASP A 294 -16.60 -0.98 -16.73
N SER A 295 -15.60 -1.45 -17.51
CA SER A 295 -15.14 -2.85 -17.48
C SER A 295 -14.30 -3.20 -16.25
N MET A 296 -14.06 -2.27 -15.32
CA MET A 296 -13.44 -2.51 -14.02
C MET A 296 -14.49 -2.58 -12.91
N LEU A 297 -15.59 -1.84 -13.07
CA LEU A 297 -16.73 -1.83 -12.15
C LEU A 297 -17.69 -3.02 -12.35
N TRP A 298 -17.86 -3.50 -13.59
CA TRP A 298 -18.74 -4.63 -13.92
C TRP A 298 -18.04 -5.99 -13.91
N THR A 299 -16.75 -6.04 -14.19
CA THR A 299 -16.04 -7.30 -14.33
C THR A 299 -15.38 -7.65 -13.01
N ARG A 300 -16.06 -8.50 -12.22
CA ARG A 300 -15.42 -9.48 -11.34
C ARG A 300 -14.58 -10.45 -12.19
N THR A 301 -13.58 -9.94 -12.92
CA THR A 301 -12.50 -10.68 -13.59
C THR A 301 -11.53 -9.67 -14.22
N ILE A 302 -10.47 -9.37 -13.45
CA ILE A 302 -9.13 -8.92 -13.84
C ILE A 302 -8.97 -8.50 -15.31
N GLN A 303 -8.90 -7.20 -15.58
CA GLN A 303 -8.01 -6.66 -16.60
C GLN A 303 -7.54 -5.24 -16.22
N TRP A 304 -6.30 -5.16 -15.75
CA TRP A 304 -5.65 -3.93 -15.27
C TRP A 304 -4.87 -3.23 -16.40
N ASP A 305 -4.95 -1.91 -16.42
CA ASP A 305 -4.26 -1.02 -17.36
C ASP A 305 -2.71 -1.03 -17.20
N ARG A 306 -2.00 -0.77 -18.31
CA ARG A 306 -0.54 -0.85 -18.48
C ARG A 306 0.26 0.07 -17.55
N THR A 307 -0.37 1.11 -17.01
CA THR A 307 0.28 2.14 -16.19
C THR A 307 0.73 1.59 -14.83
N MET A 308 -0.13 0.83 -14.15
CA MET A 308 0.20 0.14 -12.89
C MET A 308 1.17 -1.02 -13.10
N HIS A 309 1.03 -1.75 -14.22
CA HIS A 309 1.95 -2.81 -14.61
C HIS A 309 3.39 -2.30 -14.79
N THR A 310 3.55 -1.05 -15.23
CA THR A 310 4.87 -0.41 -15.41
C THR A 310 5.48 -0.02 -14.06
N ILE A 311 4.68 0.48 -13.11
CA ILE A 311 5.12 0.81 -11.74
C ILE A 311 5.49 -0.47 -10.97
N ILE A 312 4.68 -1.53 -11.07
CA ILE A 312 4.98 -2.81 -10.41
C ILE A 312 6.21 -3.47 -11.04
N LYS A 313 6.36 -3.43 -12.38
CA LYS A 313 7.57 -3.95 -13.05
C LYS A 313 8.82 -3.10 -12.81
N SER A 314 8.70 -1.80 -12.58
CA SER A 314 9.86 -0.97 -12.19
C SER A 314 10.28 -1.25 -10.75
N VAL A 315 9.34 -1.65 -9.89
CA VAL A 315 9.61 -2.10 -8.51
C VAL A 315 10.06 -3.58 -8.45
N SER A 316 9.75 -4.38 -9.47
CA SER A 316 10.13 -5.80 -9.53
C SER A 316 11.56 -6.04 -10.04
N LYS A 317 12.24 -5.03 -10.60
CA LYS A 317 13.64 -5.12 -11.01
C LYS A 317 14.59 -4.76 -9.87
#